data_AF-K2F872-F1
#
_entry.id   AF-K2F872-F1
#
_cell.length_a   1.000
_cell.length_b   1.000
_cell.length_c   1.000
_cell.angle_alpha   90.00
_cell.angle_beta   90.00
_cell.angle_gamma   90.00
#
_symmetry.space_group_name_H-M   'P 1'
#
loop_
_entity.id
_entity.type
_entity.pdbx_description
1 polymer ?
#
loop_
_entity_poly.entity_id
_entity_poly.type
_entity_poly.pdbx_seq_one_letter_code
_entity_poly.pdbx_strand_id
1 'polypeptide(L)'
;MRNKCIDHLREEKMEKNKKFYIIDQKQLPNQYPTHKHAPEFWEALGRAVATFGFLEEVLGKVIFVLTGTRPFEESEIDRAYKELLPRLERALSDPLGGLINSFENAVKEHPDAKKCNIKELVKDLREASKVRNVICHGSWRIPDSAGASLPLFVNSKMKIVDTKIDCAFLYQLQKHANCLACWVIDVVTCSGLPFPWRFGSSFDNWHKGHIKYGNKE
;
A
#
# COMPACT_ATOMS: atom_id res chain seq x y z
N MET A 1 -21.09 -9.94 -15.31
CA MET A 1 -21.18 -8.49 -15.63
C MET A 1 -21.59 -8.36 -17.09
N ARG A 2 -22.71 -7.71 -17.43
CA ARG A 2 -23.09 -7.46 -18.84
C ARG A 2 -22.32 -6.25 -19.35
N ASN A 3 -21.59 -6.39 -20.47
CA ASN A 3 -20.92 -5.29 -21.16
C ASN A 3 -21.96 -4.34 -21.75
N LYS A 4 -22.38 -3.34 -20.98
CA LYS A 4 -23.25 -2.24 -21.42
C LYS A 4 -22.49 -1.11 -22.16
N CYS A 5 -21.23 -1.32 -22.54
CA CYS A 5 -20.39 -0.26 -23.11
C CYS A 5 -20.76 0.18 -24.53
N ILE A 6 -21.80 -0.38 -25.17
CA ILE A 6 -22.02 -0.20 -26.63
C ILE A 6 -23.29 0.59 -27.00
N ASP A 7 -24.26 0.80 -26.11
CA ASP A 7 -25.58 1.25 -26.58
C ASP A 7 -25.86 2.77 -26.50
N HIS A 8 -24.90 3.61 -26.10
CA HIS A 8 -25.19 5.03 -25.79
C HIS A 8 -24.92 6.06 -26.90
N LEU A 9 -24.44 5.65 -28.08
CA LEU A 9 -24.23 6.58 -29.20
C LEU A 9 -25.20 6.36 -30.37
N ARG A 10 -26.45 5.96 -30.06
CA ARG A 10 -27.53 5.96 -31.06
C ARG A 10 -27.96 7.38 -31.42
N GLU A 11 -27.43 7.84 -32.55
CA GLU A 11 -28.09 8.70 -33.55
C GLU A 11 -28.87 9.93 -33.05
N GLU A 12 -28.26 10.77 -32.20
CA GLU A 12 -28.66 12.17 -32.17
C GLU A 12 -27.96 12.94 -33.29
N LYS A 13 -28.76 13.63 -34.12
CA LYS A 13 -28.39 14.34 -35.34
C LYS A 13 -27.08 15.12 -35.19
N MET A 14 -25.96 14.51 -35.59
CA MET A 14 -24.68 15.19 -35.60
C MET A 14 -24.63 16.22 -36.72
N GLU A 15 -24.28 17.45 -36.35
CA GLU A 15 -24.04 18.57 -37.25
C GLU A 15 -23.09 18.17 -38.39
N LYS A 16 -23.50 18.47 -39.64
CA LYS A 16 -22.92 17.95 -40.90
C LYS A 16 -21.43 18.26 -41.18
N ASN A 17 -20.67 18.81 -40.24
CA ASN A 17 -19.30 19.26 -40.50
C ASN A 17 -18.23 18.92 -39.43
N LYS A 18 -18.54 18.08 -38.44
CA LYS A 18 -17.52 17.57 -37.51
C LYS A 18 -17.09 16.16 -37.88
N LYS A 19 -15.82 15.99 -38.26
CA LYS A 19 -15.19 14.67 -38.33
C LYS A 19 -15.04 14.15 -36.90
N PHE A 20 -15.67 13.03 -36.60
CA PHE A 20 -15.48 12.29 -35.35
C PHE A 20 -14.94 10.89 -35.66
N TYR A 21 -14.19 10.33 -34.72
CA TYR A 21 -13.64 8.98 -34.81
C TYR A 21 -14.20 8.16 -33.64
N ILE A 22 -14.72 6.97 -33.94
CA ILE A 22 -15.18 6.00 -32.93
C ILE A 22 -14.18 4.85 -32.91
N ILE A 23 -13.75 4.44 -31.72
CA ILE A 23 -12.85 3.29 -31.55
C ILE A 23 -13.61 1.99 -31.84
N ASP A 24 -13.12 1.20 -32.79
CA ASP A 24 -13.62 -0.16 -33.00
C ASP A 24 -13.04 -1.10 -31.94
N GLN A 25 -13.83 -1.31 -30.88
CA GLN A 25 -13.43 -2.17 -29.75
C GLN A 25 -13.22 -3.64 -30.16
N LYS A 26 -13.83 -4.11 -31.26
CA LYS A 26 -13.68 -5.51 -31.71
C LYS A 26 -12.34 -5.76 -32.36
N GLN A 27 -11.68 -4.70 -32.86
CA GLN A 27 -10.36 -4.77 -33.48
C GLN A 27 -9.22 -4.45 -32.50
N LEU A 28 -9.53 -4.20 -31.22
CA LEU A 28 -8.48 -4.02 -30.21
C LEU A 28 -7.75 -5.34 -29.93
N PRO A 29 -6.43 -5.29 -29.67
CA PRO A 29 -5.69 -6.48 -29.25
C PRO A 29 -6.30 -7.13 -28.00
N ASN A 30 -6.14 -8.45 -27.88
CA ASN A 30 -6.48 -9.14 -26.64
C ASN A 30 -5.71 -8.50 -25.47
N GLN A 31 -6.37 -8.33 -24.32
CA GLN A 31 -5.82 -7.64 -23.14
C GLN A 31 -5.47 -6.16 -23.36
N TYR A 32 -6.07 -5.46 -24.33
CA TYR A 32 -5.95 -4.00 -24.38
C TYR A 32 -6.45 -3.35 -23.06
N PRO A 33 -5.73 -2.35 -22.48
CA PRO A 33 -4.52 -1.70 -22.99
C PRO A 33 -3.20 -2.32 -22.52
N THR A 34 -3.22 -3.38 -21.71
CA THR A 34 -2.03 -3.97 -21.06
C THR A 34 -1.21 -4.92 -21.93
N HIS A 35 -1.74 -5.31 -23.09
CA HIS A 35 -1.17 -6.24 -24.07
C HIS A 35 0.28 -6.00 -24.55
N LYS A 36 0.86 -4.81 -24.31
CA LYS A 36 2.24 -4.48 -24.75
C LYS A 36 3.31 -4.95 -23.77
N HIS A 37 2.93 -5.27 -22.54
CA HIS A 37 3.82 -5.86 -21.54
C HIS A 37 3.66 -7.37 -21.51
N ALA A 38 4.74 -8.06 -21.20
CA ALA A 38 4.70 -9.49 -20.97
C ALA A 38 3.89 -9.81 -19.69
N PRO A 39 3.19 -10.96 -19.62
CA PRO A 39 2.41 -11.35 -18.44
C PRO A 39 3.19 -11.28 -17.12
N GLU A 40 4.47 -11.61 -17.15
CA GLU A 40 5.38 -11.63 -16.00
C GLU A 40 5.52 -10.24 -15.35
N PHE A 41 5.49 -9.17 -16.16
CA PHE A 41 5.51 -7.79 -15.66
C PHE A 41 4.27 -7.49 -14.83
N TRP A 42 3.08 -7.89 -15.33
CA TRP A 42 1.82 -7.68 -14.64
C TRP A 42 1.71 -8.52 -13.37
N GLU A 43 2.26 -9.74 -13.37
CA GLU A 43 2.37 -10.55 -12.17
C GLU A 43 3.26 -9.88 -11.12
N ALA A 44 4.47 -9.47 -11.51
CA ALA A 44 5.41 -8.79 -10.60
C ALA A 44 4.80 -7.50 -10.03
N LEU A 45 4.12 -6.72 -10.87
CA LEU A 45 3.42 -5.50 -10.47
C LEU A 45 2.31 -5.81 -9.46
N GLY A 46 1.46 -6.78 -9.77
CA GLY A 46 0.35 -7.20 -8.90
C GLY A 46 0.85 -7.69 -7.53
N ARG A 47 1.92 -8.48 -7.49
CA ARG A 47 2.54 -8.96 -6.24
C ARG A 47 3.12 -7.81 -5.41
N ALA A 48 3.79 -6.85 -6.04
CA ALA A 48 4.30 -5.67 -5.36
C ALA A 48 3.15 -4.82 -4.76
N VAL A 49 2.11 -4.52 -5.55
CA VAL A 49 0.92 -3.79 -5.10
C VAL A 49 0.20 -4.53 -3.96
N ALA A 50 -0.01 -5.84 -4.08
CA ALA A 50 -0.63 -6.65 -3.04
C ALA A 50 0.18 -6.63 -1.72
N THR A 51 1.51 -6.61 -1.82
CA THR A 51 2.39 -6.52 -0.64
C THR A 51 2.25 -5.17 0.08
N PHE A 52 2.03 -4.08 -0.66
CA PHE A 52 1.67 -2.79 -0.05
C PHE A 52 0.30 -2.83 0.64
N GLY A 53 -0.68 -3.56 0.09
CA GLY A 53 -1.96 -3.79 0.77
C GLY A 53 -1.79 -4.52 2.11
N PHE A 54 -0.90 -5.51 2.16
CA PHE A 54 -0.55 -6.17 3.43
C PHE A 54 0.16 -5.22 4.41
N LEU A 55 1.09 -4.37 3.93
CA LEU A 55 1.73 -3.35 4.77
C LEU A 55 0.71 -2.35 5.35
N GLU A 56 -0.28 -1.92 4.56
CA GLU A 56 -1.37 -1.05 5.00
C GLU A 56 -2.20 -1.74 6.12
N GLU A 57 -2.55 -3.02 5.95
CA GLU A 57 -3.23 -3.81 6.98
C GLU A 57 -2.41 -3.91 8.28
N VAL A 58 -1.10 -4.19 8.15
CA VAL A 58 -0.17 -4.30 9.27
C VAL A 58 -0.05 -2.97 10.02
N LEU A 59 0.06 -1.84 9.32
CA LEU A 59 0.06 -0.51 9.92
C LEU A 59 -1.24 -0.26 10.71
N GLY A 60 -2.40 -0.58 10.13
CA GLY A 60 -3.69 -0.44 10.82
C GLY A 60 -3.75 -1.25 12.11
N LYS A 61 -3.28 -2.51 12.09
CA LYS A 61 -3.17 -3.37 13.28
C LYS A 61 -2.23 -2.81 14.34
N VAL A 62 -1.05 -2.33 13.95
CA VAL A 62 -0.10 -1.73 14.89
C VAL A 62 -0.64 -0.45 15.50
N ILE A 63 -1.29 0.41 14.71
CA ILE A 63 -1.96 1.62 15.22
C ILE A 63 -3.01 1.25 16.26
N PHE A 64 -3.81 0.22 15.99
CA PHE A 64 -4.81 -0.29 16.94
C PHE A 64 -4.15 -0.71 18.26
N VAL A 65 -3.08 -1.53 18.20
CA VAL A 65 -2.38 -1.99 19.42
C VAL A 65 -1.82 -0.80 20.19
N LEU A 66 -1.01 0.03 19.55
CA LEU A 66 -0.36 1.17 20.21
C LEU A 66 -1.35 2.19 20.76
N THR A 67 -2.49 2.38 20.12
CA THR A 67 -3.50 3.32 20.63
C THR A 67 -4.29 2.69 21.79
N GLY A 68 -4.65 1.41 21.68
CA GLY A 68 -5.47 0.71 22.67
C GLY A 68 -4.71 0.27 23.93
N THR A 69 -3.40 0.05 23.85
CA THR A 69 -2.56 -0.35 25.01
C THR A 69 -1.82 0.82 25.64
N ARG A 70 -1.99 2.03 25.14
CA ARG A 70 -1.39 3.23 25.72
C ARG A 70 -1.88 3.41 27.16
N PRO A 71 -0.99 3.65 28.14
CA PRO A 71 -1.42 4.00 29.50
C PRO A 71 -2.04 5.40 29.52
N PHE A 72 -3.13 5.56 30.28
CA PHE A 72 -3.84 6.82 30.49
C PHE A 72 -3.95 7.09 31.99
N GLU A 73 -3.86 8.38 32.37
CA GLU A 73 -4.27 8.82 33.70
C GLU A 73 -5.80 8.74 33.82
N GLU A 74 -6.33 8.51 35.02
CA GLU A 74 -7.77 8.31 35.25
C GLU A 74 -8.61 9.48 34.74
N SER A 75 -8.09 10.71 34.87
CA SER A 75 -8.72 11.94 34.39
C SER A 75 -8.80 12.07 32.87
N GLU A 76 -8.05 11.25 32.12
CA GLU A 76 -7.97 11.32 30.66
C GLU A 76 -8.75 10.20 29.95
N ILE A 77 -9.23 9.20 30.69
CA ILE A 77 -9.86 7.99 30.14
C ILE A 77 -11.08 8.33 29.27
N ASP A 78 -12.01 9.16 29.75
CA ASP A 78 -13.23 9.51 29.02
C ASP A 78 -12.94 10.21 27.69
N ARG A 79 -11.92 11.09 27.67
CA ARG A 79 -11.49 11.78 26.45
C ARG A 79 -10.82 10.78 25.50
N ALA A 80 -9.91 9.96 26.01
CA ALA A 80 -9.21 8.95 25.23
C ALA A 80 -10.18 7.95 24.57
N TYR A 81 -11.20 7.51 25.30
CA TYR A 81 -12.23 6.60 24.79
C TYR A 81 -13.05 7.23 23.65
N LYS A 82 -13.44 8.51 23.79
CA LYS A 82 -14.16 9.24 22.73
C LYS A 82 -13.31 9.43 21.47
N GLU A 83 -12.01 9.65 21.62
CA GLU A 83 -11.08 9.81 20.49
C GLU A 83 -10.67 8.49 19.84
N LEU A 84 -10.84 7.36 20.55
CA LEU A 84 -10.41 6.04 20.09
C LEU A 84 -11.15 5.64 18.81
N LEU A 85 -12.48 5.70 18.80
CA LEU A 85 -13.27 5.21 17.65
C LEU A 85 -12.92 5.95 16.34
N PRO A 86 -12.86 7.31 16.28
CA PRO A 86 -12.44 8.02 15.07
C PRO A 86 -11.00 7.72 14.64
N ARG A 87 -10.09 7.40 15.58
CA ARG A 87 -8.72 6.96 15.25
C ARG A 87 -8.72 5.58 14.62
N LEU A 88 -9.55 4.66 15.11
CA LEU A 88 -9.67 3.31 14.56
C LEU A 88 -10.33 3.31 13.18
N GLU A 89 -11.37 4.11 12.97
CA GLU A 89 -12.03 4.25 11.66
C GLU A 89 -11.06 4.77 10.58
N ARG A 90 -10.22 5.75 10.94
CA ARG A 90 -9.15 6.23 10.05
C ARG A 90 -8.10 5.16 9.79
N ALA A 91 -7.69 4.39 10.80
CA ALA A 91 -6.75 3.29 10.62
C ALA A 91 -7.26 2.17 9.69
N LEU A 92 -8.58 2.11 9.44
CA LEU A 92 -9.21 1.16 8.52
C LEU A 92 -9.41 1.72 7.10
N SER A 93 -9.43 3.03 6.93
CA SER A 93 -9.87 3.69 5.68
C SER A 93 -8.81 4.58 5.05
N ASP A 94 -7.84 5.05 5.83
CA ASP A 94 -6.80 5.94 5.32
C ASP A 94 -5.92 5.22 4.30
N PRO A 95 -5.51 5.91 3.21
CA PRO A 95 -4.47 5.41 2.34
C PRO A 95 -3.12 5.37 3.09
N LEU A 96 -2.13 4.64 2.56
CA LEU A 96 -0.80 4.45 3.18
C LEU A 96 -0.20 5.73 3.78
N GLY A 97 -0.27 6.87 3.08
CA GLY A 97 0.24 8.15 3.61
C GLY A 97 -0.42 8.60 4.92
N GLY A 98 -1.73 8.43 5.05
CA GLY A 98 -2.49 8.70 6.27
C GLY A 98 -2.16 7.71 7.37
N LEU A 99 -2.07 6.41 7.03
CA LEU A 99 -1.65 5.37 7.98
C LEU A 99 -0.27 5.63 8.56
N ILE A 100 0.71 6.04 7.75
CA ILE A 100 2.06 6.35 8.27
C ILE A 100 2.01 7.56 9.23
N ASN A 101 1.14 8.57 9.00
CA ASN A 101 0.97 9.69 9.95
C ASN A 101 0.40 9.17 11.28
N SER A 102 -0.65 8.37 11.21
CA SER A 102 -1.32 7.81 12.39
C SER A 102 -0.39 6.88 13.17
N PHE A 103 0.41 6.07 12.48
CA PHE A 103 1.44 5.21 13.07
C PHE A 103 2.52 6.03 13.79
N GLU A 104 3.09 7.03 13.12
CA GLU A 104 4.11 7.89 13.72
C GLU A 104 3.61 8.57 15.01
N ASN A 105 2.34 9.02 15.01
CA ASN A 105 1.72 9.61 16.19
C ASN A 105 1.50 8.57 17.30
N ALA A 106 0.95 7.40 16.97
CA ALA A 106 0.71 6.34 17.96
C ALA A 106 2.02 5.89 18.65
N VAL A 107 3.12 5.80 17.89
CA VAL A 107 4.44 5.47 18.43
C VAL A 107 4.99 6.58 19.34
N LYS A 108 4.82 7.86 18.98
CA LYS A 108 5.25 8.99 19.84
C LYS A 108 4.51 9.02 21.17
N GLU A 109 3.22 8.69 21.14
CA GLU A 109 2.32 8.69 22.28
C GLU A 109 2.50 7.47 23.20
N HIS A 110 2.99 6.34 22.69
CA HIS A 110 3.19 5.12 23.48
C HIS A 110 4.60 5.06 24.10
N PRO A 111 4.74 4.99 25.44
CA PRO A 111 6.03 5.07 26.11
C PRO A 111 6.98 3.91 25.72
N ASP A 112 6.47 2.69 25.58
CA ASP A 112 7.31 1.52 25.25
C ASP A 112 7.77 1.44 23.78
N ALA A 113 7.10 2.13 22.86
CA ALA A 113 7.35 2.03 21.43
C ALA A 113 8.64 2.75 20.98
N LYS A 114 9.31 3.47 21.90
CA LYS A 114 10.52 4.27 21.63
C LYS A 114 11.81 3.44 21.51
N LYS A 115 11.75 2.13 21.73
CA LYS A 115 12.92 1.24 21.75
C LYS A 115 13.40 0.81 20.35
N CYS A 116 12.61 1.06 19.31
CA CYS A 116 12.94 0.75 17.93
C CYS A 116 13.47 1.99 17.18
N ASN A 117 14.20 1.80 16.08
CA ASN A 117 14.66 2.91 15.24
C ASN A 117 13.52 3.48 14.37
N ILE A 118 12.54 4.10 15.05
CA ILE A 118 11.28 4.58 14.47
C ILE A 118 11.49 5.68 13.43
N LYS A 119 12.47 6.57 13.66
CA LYS A 119 12.73 7.70 12.75
C LYS A 119 13.13 7.20 11.36
N GLU A 120 13.98 6.18 11.30
CA GLU A 120 14.40 5.58 10.03
C GLU A 120 13.24 4.79 9.39
N LEU A 121 12.50 4.00 10.17
CA LEU A 121 11.33 3.29 9.66
C LEU A 121 10.30 4.24 9.04
N VAL A 122 9.95 5.34 9.72
CA VAL A 122 9.00 6.32 9.19
C VAL A 122 9.54 6.96 7.92
N LYS A 123 10.83 7.29 7.87
CA LYS A 123 11.46 7.83 6.64
C LYS A 123 11.31 6.84 5.48
N ASP A 124 11.62 5.57 5.69
CA ASP A 124 11.56 4.55 4.63
C ASP A 124 10.12 4.28 4.19
N LEU A 125 9.16 4.23 5.12
CA LEU A 125 7.74 4.13 4.79
C LEU A 125 7.27 5.29 3.89
N ARG A 126 7.76 6.52 4.13
CA ARG A 126 7.43 7.68 3.30
C ARG A 126 8.02 7.59 1.90
N GLU A 127 9.27 7.12 1.77
CA GLU A 127 9.88 6.90 0.47
C GLU A 127 9.16 5.78 -0.30
N ALA A 128 8.87 4.66 0.36
CA ALA A 128 8.14 3.55 -0.23
C ALA A 128 6.72 3.97 -0.67
N SER A 129 6.03 4.82 0.10
CA SER A 129 4.72 5.34 -0.27
C SER A 129 4.72 6.14 -1.58
N LYS A 130 5.81 6.85 -1.91
CA LYS A 130 5.93 7.55 -3.19
C LYS A 130 5.94 6.57 -4.35
N VAL A 131 6.70 5.48 -4.22
CA VAL A 131 6.81 4.43 -5.24
C VAL A 131 5.49 3.65 -5.36
N ARG A 132 4.83 3.33 -4.23
CA ARG A 132 3.49 2.71 -4.19
C ARG A 132 2.49 3.48 -5.04
N ASN A 133 2.45 4.81 -4.93
CA ASN A 133 1.53 5.63 -5.71
C ASN A 133 1.80 5.53 -7.22
N VAL A 134 3.07 5.50 -7.61
CA VAL A 134 3.47 5.32 -9.02
C VAL A 134 3.00 3.97 -9.53
N ILE A 135 3.30 2.87 -8.82
CA ILE A 135 2.98 1.53 -9.33
C ILE A 135 1.48 1.22 -9.30
N CYS A 136 0.72 1.80 -8.38
CA CYS A 136 -0.71 1.54 -8.22
C CYS A 136 -1.58 2.40 -9.15
N HIS A 137 -1.12 3.60 -9.52
CA HIS A 137 -1.94 4.57 -10.28
C HIS A 137 -1.31 5.00 -11.61
N GLY A 138 -0.06 4.61 -11.88
CA GLY A 138 0.65 4.97 -13.10
C GLY A 138 0.01 4.36 -14.35
N SER A 139 0.00 5.14 -15.43
CA SER A 139 -0.34 4.65 -16.77
C SER A 139 0.92 4.08 -17.44
N TRP A 140 0.99 2.77 -17.55
CA TRP A 140 2.15 2.06 -18.09
C TRP A 140 2.30 2.26 -19.59
N ARG A 141 3.47 2.73 -20.01
CA ARG A 141 3.82 2.96 -21.42
C ARG A 141 4.40 1.70 -22.05
N ILE A 142 4.54 1.73 -23.37
CA ILE A 142 5.18 0.65 -24.13
C ILE A 142 6.57 0.40 -23.53
N PRO A 143 6.90 -0.85 -23.17
CA PRO A 143 8.22 -1.17 -22.65
C PRO A 143 9.31 -0.96 -23.70
N ASP A 144 10.53 -0.70 -23.25
CA ASP A 144 11.71 -0.70 -24.10
C ASP A 144 12.19 -2.13 -24.44
N SER A 145 13.32 -2.25 -25.14
CA SER A 145 13.89 -3.54 -25.53
C SER A 145 14.33 -4.42 -24.36
N ALA A 146 14.46 -3.86 -23.15
CA ALA A 146 14.77 -4.60 -21.94
C ALA A 146 13.50 -5.00 -21.14
N GLY A 147 12.30 -4.66 -21.65
CA GLY A 147 11.04 -4.92 -20.95
C GLY A 147 10.71 -3.87 -19.87
N ALA A 148 11.50 -2.81 -19.75
CA ALA A 148 11.29 -1.77 -18.76
C ALA A 148 10.34 -0.68 -19.29
N SER A 149 9.48 -0.14 -18.43
CA SER A 149 8.53 0.92 -18.81
C SER A 149 8.66 2.14 -17.91
N LEU A 150 8.50 3.32 -18.52
CA LEU A 150 8.38 4.58 -17.81
C LEU A 150 6.89 4.87 -17.59
N PRO A 151 6.34 4.69 -16.37
CA PRO A 151 4.94 4.96 -16.13
C PRO A 151 4.66 6.47 -16.23
N LEU A 152 3.57 6.86 -16.91
CA LEU A 152 3.05 8.20 -16.77
C LEU A 152 2.32 8.31 -15.42
N PHE A 153 2.94 9.03 -14.51
CA PHE A 153 2.35 9.43 -13.24
C PHE A 153 2.84 10.85 -12.90
N VAL A 154 1.91 11.71 -12.48
CA VAL A 154 2.20 13.08 -12.06
C VAL A 154 1.73 13.22 -10.62
N ASN A 155 2.65 13.58 -9.72
CA ASN A 155 2.27 13.79 -8.32
C ASN A 155 1.68 15.19 -8.08
N SER A 156 1.18 15.45 -6.88
CA SER A 156 0.60 16.75 -6.49
C SER A 156 1.57 17.94 -6.57
N LYS A 157 2.88 17.68 -6.72
CA LYS A 157 3.93 18.68 -6.92
C LYS A 157 4.34 18.83 -8.39
N MET A 158 3.53 18.33 -9.32
CA MET A 158 3.78 18.34 -10.77
C MET A 158 5.09 17.63 -11.19
N LYS A 159 5.62 16.74 -10.36
CA LYS A 159 6.80 15.94 -10.73
C LYS A 159 6.36 14.69 -11.48
N ILE A 160 7.10 14.39 -12.54
CA ILE A 160 6.92 13.22 -13.40
C ILE A 160 7.94 12.16 -13.00
N VAL A 161 7.57 10.89 -13.12
CA VAL A 161 8.48 9.75 -12.95
C VAL A 161 9.47 9.71 -14.11
N ASP A 162 10.76 9.66 -13.79
CA ASP A 162 11.88 9.59 -14.74
C ASP A 162 12.61 8.23 -14.71
N THR A 163 12.20 7.36 -13.79
CA THR A 163 12.82 6.05 -13.58
C THR A 163 12.04 4.96 -14.30
N LYS A 164 12.73 4.20 -15.17
CA LYS A 164 12.16 3.02 -15.81
C LYS A 164 12.01 1.89 -14.79
N ILE A 165 10.91 1.15 -14.91
CA ILE A 165 10.55 0.05 -14.02
C ILE A 165 10.44 -1.23 -14.84
N ASP A 166 11.16 -2.27 -14.43
CA ASP A 166 11.11 -3.63 -14.97
C ASP A 166 10.69 -4.63 -13.88
N CYS A 167 10.69 -5.92 -14.20
CA CYS A 167 10.37 -6.97 -13.22
C CYS A 167 11.36 -7.00 -12.04
N ALA A 168 12.65 -6.76 -12.28
CA ALA A 168 13.67 -6.80 -11.24
C ALA A 168 13.43 -5.70 -10.19
N PHE A 169 13.10 -4.49 -10.63
CA PHE A 169 12.67 -3.39 -9.78
C PHE A 169 11.44 -3.78 -8.95
N LEU A 170 10.43 -4.36 -9.58
CA LEU A 170 9.19 -4.76 -8.90
C LEU A 170 9.43 -5.84 -7.84
N TYR A 171 10.30 -6.81 -8.10
CA TYR A 171 10.68 -7.82 -7.11
C TYR A 171 11.45 -7.22 -5.92
N GLN A 172 12.38 -6.30 -6.18
CA GLN A 172 13.09 -5.59 -5.12
C GLN A 172 12.13 -4.75 -4.27
N LEU A 173 11.20 -4.06 -4.92
CA LEU A 173 10.17 -3.26 -4.25
C LEU A 173 9.25 -4.13 -3.39
N GLN A 174 8.81 -5.28 -3.91
CA GLN A 174 8.04 -6.26 -3.15
C GLN A 174 8.80 -6.70 -1.89
N LYS A 175 10.08 -7.08 -2.05
CA LYS A 175 10.93 -7.48 -0.92
C LYS A 175 11.07 -6.36 0.10
N HIS A 176 11.29 -5.12 -0.34
CA HIS A 176 11.41 -3.96 0.54
C HIS A 176 10.11 -3.68 1.30
N ALA A 177 8.96 -3.69 0.63
CA ALA A 177 7.65 -3.53 1.27
C ALA A 177 7.38 -4.63 2.32
N ASN A 178 7.77 -5.87 2.04
CA ASN A 178 7.72 -6.96 3.01
C ASN A 178 8.64 -6.70 4.23
N CYS A 179 9.87 -6.25 4.02
CA CYS A 179 10.77 -5.89 5.11
C CYS A 179 10.19 -4.76 5.99
N LEU A 180 9.56 -3.76 5.37
CA LEU A 180 8.87 -2.69 6.11
C LEU A 180 7.71 -3.23 6.93
N ALA A 181 6.93 -4.17 6.40
CA ALA A 181 5.84 -4.80 7.14
C ALA A 181 6.37 -5.56 8.37
N CYS A 182 7.44 -6.34 8.21
CA CYS A 182 8.12 -6.99 9.33
C CYS A 182 8.62 -5.97 10.36
N TRP A 183 9.27 -4.89 9.91
CA TRP A 183 9.80 -3.87 10.81
C TRP A 183 8.68 -3.13 11.59
N VAL A 184 7.54 -2.87 10.96
CA VAL A 184 6.36 -2.30 11.63
C VAL A 184 5.85 -3.26 12.71
N ILE A 185 5.81 -4.57 12.44
CA ILE A 185 5.44 -5.58 13.46
C ILE A 185 6.45 -5.58 14.61
N ASP A 186 7.75 -5.51 14.29
CA ASP A 186 8.83 -5.50 15.27
C ASP A 186 8.71 -4.33 16.25
N VAL A 187 8.14 -3.20 15.84
CA VAL A 187 7.87 -2.07 16.76
C VAL A 187 6.98 -2.50 17.92
N VAL A 188 5.98 -3.34 17.69
CA VAL A 188 5.07 -3.82 18.73
C VAL A 188 5.71 -4.96 19.51
N THR A 189 6.30 -5.95 18.83
CA THR A 189 6.84 -7.15 19.48
C THR A 189 8.09 -6.86 20.30
N CYS A 190 9.01 -6.01 19.83
CA CYS A 190 10.18 -5.57 20.60
C CYS A 190 9.81 -4.66 21.78
N SER A 191 8.62 -4.06 21.75
CA SER A 191 8.06 -3.31 22.87
C SER A 191 7.38 -4.22 23.91
N GLY A 192 7.35 -5.54 23.68
CA GLY A 192 6.69 -6.51 24.56
C GLY A 192 5.17 -6.56 24.42
N LEU A 193 4.63 -5.89 23.40
CA LEU A 193 3.19 -5.86 23.13
C LEU A 193 2.80 -7.02 22.20
N PRO A 194 1.58 -7.57 22.34
CA PRO A 194 1.10 -8.61 21.45
C PRO A 194 0.71 -8.00 20.09
N PHE A 195 1.17 -8.59 19.00
CA PHE A 195 0.67 -8.26 17.66
C PHE A 195 -0.55 -9.15 17.33
N PRO A 196 -1.68 -8.57 16.87
CA PRO A 196 -2.88 -9.32 16.51
C PRO A 196 -2.69 -10.00 15.15
N TRP A 197 -1.92 -11.08 15.16
CA TRP A 197 -1.87 -12.04 14.06
C TRP A 197 -3.31 -12.48 13.78
N ARG A 198 -3.81 -12.21 12.57
CA ARG A 198 -4.96 -12.99 12.09
C ARG A 198 -4.41 -14.36 11.71
N PHE A 199 -5.01 -15.45 12.20
CA PHE A 199 -5.54 -16.60 11.43
C PHE A 199 -5.98 -17.72 12.40
N GLY A 200 -7.10 -18.38 12.08
CA GLY A 200 -7.75 -19.39 12.92
C GLY A 200 -6.84 -20.53 13.38
N SER A 201 -7.04 -20.96 14.62
CA SER A 201 -6.66 -22.25 15.21
C SER A 201 -5.30 -22.86 14.78
N SER A 202 -4.24 -22.07 14.67
CA SER A 202 -2.88 -22.60 14.50
C SER A 202 -1.82 -21.59 14.92
N PHE A 203 -1.99 -21.04 16.13
CA PHE A 203 -1.02 -20.17 16.78
C PHE A 203 0.33 -20.89 17.06
N ASP A 204 0.31 -22.22 17.18
CA ASP A 204 1.48 -23.00 17.65
C ASP A 204 2.61 -23.22 16.63
N ASN A 205 2.41 -22.89 15.35
CA ASN A 205 3.38 -23.26 14.28
C ASN A 205 4.14 -22.08 13.65
N TRP A 206 3.63 -20.84 13.70
CA TRP A 206 4.35 -19.69 13.12
C TRP A 206 5.50 -19.20 14.02
N HIS A 207 5.31 -19.29 15.35
CA HIS A 207 6.33 -18.94 16.35
C HIS A 207 7.62 -19.80 16.27
N LYS A 208 7.55 -21.01 15.71
CA LYS A 208 8.67 -21.97 15.74
C LYS A 208 9.68 -21.82 14.59
N GLY A 209 9.37 -21.05 13.54
CA GLY A 209 10.21 -20.99 12.33
C GLY A 209 10.89 -19.66 12.01
N HIS A 210 10.39 -18.53 12.54
CA HIS A 210 10.71 -17.21 11.96
C HIS A 210 10.99 -16.07 12.95
N ILE A 211 10.93 -16.32 14.26
CA ILE A 211 11.24 -15.32 15.29
C ILE A 211 12.60 -15.68 15.91
N LYS A 212 13.58 -14.79 15.80
CA LYS A 212 14.83 -14.89 16.56
C LYS A 212 14.61 -14.22 17.92
N TYR A 213 14.56 -15.00 18.99
CA TYR A 213 14.62 -14.45 20.34
C TYR A 213 16.01 -13.86 20.57
N GLY A 214 16.09 -12.54 20.73
CA GLY A 214 17.31 -11.89 21.21
C GLY A 214 17.43 -12.10 22.71
N ASN A 215 18.55 -12.67 23.18
CA ASN A 215 18.84 -12.73 24.60
C ASN A 215 18.97 -11.30 25.13
N LYS A 216 18.27 -11.00 26.23
CA LYS A 216 18.63 -9.87 27.08
C LYS A 216 19.94 -10.23 27.76
N GLU A 217 21.03 -9.56 27.38
CA GLU A 217 22.19 -9.38 28.27
C GLU A 217 21.88 -8.29 29.29
#